data_AF-A0A661UK45-F1
#
_entry.id   AF-A0A661UK45-F1
#
_cell.length_a   1.000
_cell.length_b   1.000
_cell.length_c   1.000
_cell.angle_alpha   90.00
_cell.angle_beta   90.00
_cell.angle_gamma   90.00
#
_symmetry.space_group_name_H-M   'P 1'
#
loop_
_entity.id
_entity.type
_entity.pdbx_description
1 polymer ?
#
loop_
_entity_poly.entity_id
_entity_poly.type
_entity_poly.pdbx_seq_one_letter_code
_entity_poly.pdbx_strand_id
1 'polypeptide(L)'
;MQKILKKFYLTLLFAALIFYMILFATFNIILHWKPLYVSRKMVIFILIFSTITSLVFPIWFRIIKFNRLRKNVVMNKNEFLKFEKILIVIPQISVWIYFIADIFAISKMPRLYLMILGLYSVFYYFPSEKRIKLEKRIFRIIENEQQNISDN
;
A
#
# COMPACT_ATOMS: atom_id res chain seq x y z
N MET A 1 13.27 -9.11 -9.71
CA MET A 1 11.92 -8.88 -9.14
C MET A 1 11.90 -7.75 -8.11
N GLN A 2 12.71 -7.82 -7.05
CA GLN A 2 12.81 -6.77 -6.03
C GLN A 2 13.06 -5.36 -6.59
N LYS A 3 14.02 -5.16 -7.52
CA LYS A 3 14.28 -3.84 -8.13
C LYS A 3 13.03 -3.23 -8.77
N ILE A 4 12.20 -4.06 -9.41
CA ILE A 4 10.92 -3.65 -10.03
C ILE A 4 9.90 -3.25 -8.96
N LEU A 5 9.75 -4.05 -7.89
CA LEU A 5 8.82 -3.75 -6.79
C LEU A 5 9.24 -2.50 -6.00
N LYS A 6 10.54 -2.33 -5.74
CA LYS A 6 11.07 -1.14 -5.06
C LYS A 6 10.87 0.11 -5.89
N LYS A 7 11.15 0.06 -7.20
CA LYS A 7 10.88 1.17 -8.11
C LYS A 7 9.39 1.50 -8.11
N PHE A 8 8.52 0.50 -8.24
CA PHE A 8 7.06 0.69 -8.22
C PHE A 8 6.56 1.30 -6.90
N TYR A 9 7.02 0.79 -5.76
CA TYR A 9 6.71 1.32 -4.43
C TYR A 9 7.14 2.78 -4.28
N LEU A 10 8.39 3.09 -4.66
CA LEU A 10 8.93 4.45 -4.57
C LEU A 10 8.19 5.39 -5.53
N THR A 11 7.89 4.97 -6.76
CA THR A 11 7.09 5.76 -7.69
C THR A 11 5.72 6.06 -7.12
N LEU A 12 5.04 5.09 -6.48
CA LEU A 12 3.74 5.33 -5.87
C LEU A 12 3.83 6.29 -4.67
N LEU A 13 4.91 6.19 -3.88
CA LEU A 13 5.12 7.04 -2.70
C LEU A 13 5.48 8.46 -3.10
N PHE A 14 6.39 8.65 -4.05
CA PHE A 14 6.73 9.95 -4.61
C PHE A 14 5.54 10.57 -5.33
N ALA A 15 4.74 9.79 -6.07
CA ALA A 15 3.51 10.30 -6.67
C ALA A 15 2.53 10.82 -5.60
N ALA A 16 2.37 10.10 -4.49
CA ALA A 16 1.55 10.55 -3.37
C ALA A 16 2.07 11.84 -2.74
N LEU A 17 3.40 11.95 -2.54
CA LEU A 17 4.04 13.17 -2.01
C LEU A 17 3.91 14.36 -2.94
N ILE A 18 4.17 14.18 -4.23
CA ILE A 18 4.03 15.23 -5.25
C ILE A 18 2.58 15.69 -5.32
N PHE A 19 1.63 14.75 -5.32
CA PHE A 19 0.21 15.06 -5.32
C PHE A 19 -0.21 15.86 -4.08
N TYR A 20 0.26 15.46 -2.89
CA TYR A 20 0.03 16.22 -1.66
C TYR A 20 0.65 17.61 -1.74
N MET A 21 1.88 17.75 -2.26
CA MET A 21 2.56 19.04 -2.37
C MET A 21 1.83 19.99 -3.31
N ILE A 22 1.32 19.49 -4.45
CA ILE A 22 0.50 20.25 -5.39
C ILE A 22 -0.80 20.69 -4.74
N LEU A 23 -1.51 19.78 -4.07
CA LEU A 23 -2.76 20.09 -3.36
C LEU A 23 -2.55 21.10 -2.23
N PHE A 24 -1.49 20.92 -1.43
CA PHE A 24 -1.16 21.83 -0.35
C PHE A 24 -0.88 23.23 -0.89
N ALA A 25 -0.10 23.35 -1.98
CA ALA A 25 0.18 24.62 -2.63
C ALA A 25 -1.09 25.27 -3.19
N THR A 26 -1.96 24.52 -3.88
CA THR A 26 -3.19 25.09 -4.43
C THR A 26 -4.16 25.55 -3.34
N PHE A 27 -4.39 24.75 -2.30
CA PHE A 27 -5.36 25.08 -1.27
C PHE A 27 -4.89 26.18 -0.31
N ASN A 28 -3.61 26.18 0.10
CA ASN A 28 -3.10 27.16 1.06
C ASN A 28 -2.56 28.43 0.42
N ILE A 29 -1.90 28.36 -0.74
CA ILE A 29 -1.22 29.52 -1.34
C ILE A 29 -2.14 30.24 -2.33
N ILE A 30 -2.84 29.48 -3.18
CA ILE A 30 -3.59 30.04 -4.31
C ILE A 30 -5.03 30.34 -3.93
N LEU A 31 -5.72 29.40 -3.29
CA LEU A 31 -7.17 29.46 -3.14
C LEU A 31 -7.65 30.04 -1.80
N HIS A 32 -6.79 30.15 -0.77
CA HIS A 32 -7.17 30.59 0.59
C HIS A 32 -8.49 29.96 1.07
N TRP A 33 -8.69 28.68 0.75
CA TRP A 33 -9.97 28.02 0.98
C TRP A 33 -10.24 27.86 2.47
N LYS A 34 -11.47 28.18 2.88
CA LYS A 34 -11.92 27.92 4.25
C LYS A 34 -11.95 26.41 4.49
N PRO A 35 -11.52 25.94 5.68
CA PRO A 35 -11.50 24.52 5.99
C PRO A 35 -12.91 23.93 5.84
N LEU A 36 -13.04 22.93 4.98
CA LEU A 36 -14.28 22.17 4.81
C LEU A 36 -14.49 21.31 6.05
N TYR A 37 -15.41 21.72 6.91
CA TYR A 37 -15.76 20.94 8.10
C TYR A 37 -16.40 19.62 7.70
N VAL A 38 -15.65 18.54 7.90
CA VAL A 38 -16.12 17.18 7.68
C VAL A 38 -17.02 16.75 8.84
N SER A 39 -18.20 16.22 8.53
CA SER A 39 -19.12 15.71 9.55
C SER A 39 -18.49 14.57 10.35
N ARG A 40 -18.86 14.44 11.64
CA ARG A 40 -18.34 13.39 12.52
C ARG A 40 -18.56 11.98 11.96
N LYS A 41 -19.70 11.74 11.30
CA LYS A 41 -20.01 10.45 10.65
C LYS A 41 -19.00 10.14 9.56
N MET A 42 -18.69 11.12 8.71
CA MET A 42 -17.74 10.95 7.61
C MET A 42 -16.31 10.70 8.10
N VAL A 43 -15.89 11.35 9.19
CA VAL A 43 -14.59 11.05 9.83
C VAL A 43 -14.52 9.59 10.29
N ILE A 44 -15.58 9.07 10.93
CA ILE A 44 -15.62 7.67 11.37
C ILE A 44 -15.53 6.71 10.17
N PHE A 45 -16.26 7.00 9.08
CA PHE A 45 -16.18 6.21 7.85
C PHE A 45 -14.76 6.18 7.27
N ILE A 46 -14.09 7.33 7.20
CA ILE A 46 -12.71 7.45 6.70
C ILE A 46 -11.75 6.62 7.57
N LEU A 47 -11.91 6.68 8.89
CA LEU A 47 -11.08 5.90 9.81
C LEU A 47 -11.25 4.40 9.58
N ILE A 48 -12.49 3.90 9.61
CA ILE A 48 -12.80 2.48 9.39
C ILE A 48 -12.24 2.02 8.03
N PHE A 49 -12.47 2.80 6.98
CA PHE A 49 -12.02 2.47 5.64
C PHE A 49 -10.49 2.42 5.53
N SER A 50 -9.80 3.37 6.17
CA SER A 50 -8.33 3.38 6.24
C SER A 50 -7.79 2.18 7.00
N THR A 51 -8.39 1.81 8.14
CA THR A 51 -7.99 0.65 8.94
C THR A 51 -8.17 -0.66 8.16
N ILE A 52 -9.32 -0.83 7.50
CA ILE A 52 -9.59 -2.02 6.69
C ILE A 52 -8.54 -2.17 5.59
N THR A 53 -8.26 -1.07 4.90
CA THR A 53 -7.34 -1.04 3.76
C THR A 53 -5.88 -1.25 4.19
N SER A 54 -5.47 -0.65 5.31
CA SER A 54 -4.09 -0.74 5.82
C SER A 54 -3.77 -2.09 6.48
N LEU A 55 -4.72 -2.65 7.25
CA LEU A 55 -4.49 -3.80 8.12
C LEU A 55 -5.28 -5.03 7.72
N VAL A 56 -6.61 -4.92 7.64
CA VAL A 56 -7.50 -6.09 7.52
C VAL A 56 -7.37 -6.75 6.16
N PHE A 57 -7.45 -5.96 5.08
CA PHE A 57 -7.45 -6.48 3.72
C PHE A 57 -6.15 -7.24 3.39
N PRO A 58 -4.94 -6.70 3.65
CA PRO A 58 -3.71 -7.40 3.32
C PRO A 58 -3.55 -8.72 4.09
N ILE A 59 -3.94 -8.75 5.37
CA ILE A 59 -3.88 -9.95 6.21
C ILE A 59 -4.87 -11.00 5.65
N TRP A 60 -6.11 -10.60 5.39
CA TRP A 60 -7.14 -11.48 4.87
C TRP A 60 -6.77 -12.04 3.48
N PHE A 61 -6.25 -11.18 2.59
CA PHE A 61 -5.81 -11.56 1.25
C PHE A 61 -4.63 -12.56 1.30
N ARG A 62 -3.69 -12.39 2.25
CA ARG A 62 -2.62 -13.38 2.50
C ARG A 62 -3.19 -14.74 2.90
N ILE A 63 -4.16 -14.78 3.81
CA ILE A 63 -4.77 -16.03 4.30
C ILE A 63 -5.50 -16.77 3.17
N ILE A 64 -6.33 -16.06 2.37
CA ILE A 64 -7.06 -16.67 1.25
C ILE A 64 -6.09 -17.29 0.25
N LYS A 65 -5.05 -16.54 -0.15
CA LYS A 65 -4.06 -17.04 -1.10
C LYS A 65 -3.28 -18.22 -0.54
N PHE A 66 -2.87 -18.17 0.73
CA PHE A 66 -2.20 -19.28 1.39
C PHE A 66 -3.06 -20.56 1.37
N ASN A 67 -4.35 -20.45 1.74
CA ASN A 67 -5.27 -21.59 1.74
C ASN A 67 -5.51 -22.16 0.33
N ARG A 68 -5.53 -21.32 -0.71
CA ARG A 68 -5.62 -21.78 -2.11
C ARG A 68 -4.37 -22.53 -2.56
N LEU A 69 -3.19 -22.02 -2.19
CA LEU A 69 -1.90 -22.61 -2.59
C LEU A 69 -1.60 -23.91 -1.83
N ARG A 70 -2.13 -24.06 -0.60
CA ARG A 70 -2.09 -25.32 0.15
C ARG A 70 -2.77 -26.48 -0.60
N LYS A 71 -3.70 -26.19 -1.51
CA LYS A 71 -4.43 -27.18 -2.32
C LYS A 71 -3.73 -27.53 -3.66
N ASN A 72 -2.39 -27.54 -3.69
CA ASN A 72 -1.53 -28.00 -4.80
C ASN A 72 -1.41 -27.08 -6.03
N VAL A 73 -1.75 -25.80 -5.94
CA VAL A 73 -1.46 -24.84 -7.02
C VAL A 73 -0.13 -24.16 -6.72
N VAL A 74 0.91 -24.45 -7.50
CA VAL A 74 2.17 -23.70 -7.45
C VAL A 74 1.93 -22.33 -8.07
N MET A 75 2.25 -21.25 -7.35
CA MET A 75 2.09 -19.89 -7.87
C MET A 75 3.19 -19.59 -8.88
N ASN A 76 2.81 -19.24 -10.11
CA ASN A 76 3.76 -18.76 -11.11
C ASN A 76 4.35 -17.39 -10.67
N LYS A 77 5.61 -17.12 -11.05
CA LYS A 77 6.34 -15.88 -10.77
C LYS A 77 5.57 -14.61 -11.15
N ASN A 78 4.82 -14.64 -12.25
CA ASN A 78 4.00 -13.50 -12.70
C ASN A 78 2.79 -13.24 -11.78
N GLU A 79 2.17 -14.30 -11.25
CA GLU A 79 1.07 -14.18 -10.31
C GLU A 79 1.53 -13.71 -8.93
N PHE A 80 2.72 -14.15 -8.52
CA PHE A 80 3.37 -13.68 -7.30
C PHE A 80 3.72 -12.18 -7.40
N LEU A 81 4.20 -11.73 -8.56
CA LEU A 81 4.44 -10.30 -8.78
C LEU A 81 3.16 -9.47 -8.70
N LYS A 82 2.04 -9.95 -9.28
CA LYS A 82 0.73 -9.27 -9.15
C LYS A 82 0.26 -9.23 -7.70
N PHE A 83 0.42 -10.33 -6.98
CA PHE A 83 0.10 -10.42 -5.56
C PHE A 83 0.86 -9.39 -4.72
N GLU A 84 2.18 -9.31 -4.90
CA GLU A 84 3.01 -8.34 -4.19
C GLU A 84 2.64 -6.89 -4.52
N LYS A 85 2.34 -6.61 -5.80
CA LYS A 85 1.87 -5.27 -6.19
C LYS A 85 0.58 -4.90 -5.47
N ILE A 86 -0.39 -5.82 -5.37
CA ILE A 86 -1.64 -5.58 -4.65
C ILE A 86 -1.38 -5.32 -3.17
N LEU A 87 -0.51 -6.11 -2.54
CA LEU A 87 -0.10 -5.92 -1.15
C LEU A 87 0.68 -4.63 -0.89
N ILE A 88 1.24 -3.99 -1.93
CA ILE A 88 1.87 -2.67 -1.83
C ILE A 88 0.82 -1.57 -2.02
N VAL A 89 0.02 -1.65 -3.08
CA VAL A 89 -0.94 -0.60 -3.46
C VAL A 89 -1.99 -0.39 -2.39
N ILE A 90 -2.60 -1.47 -1.90
CA ILE A 90 -3.76 -1.37 -1.02
C ILE A 90 -3.42 -0.69 0.30
N PRO A 91 -2.40 -1.12 1.07
CA PRO A 91 -2.02 -0.42 2.30
C PRO A 91 -1.64 1.04 2.07
N GLN A 92 -1.03 1.33 0.93
CA GLN A 92 -0.56 2.68 0.61
C GLN A 92 -1.71 3.67 0.40
N ILE A 93 -2.93 3.22 0.11
CA ILE A 93 -4.14 4.07 0.08
C ILE A 93 -4.32 4.84 1.41
N SER A 94 -3.92 4.25 2.55
CA SER A 94 -3.99 4.95 3.85
C SER A 94 -3.15 6.23 3.89
N VAL A 95 -2.02 6.27 3.17
CA VAL A 95 -1.17 7.46 3.03
C VAL A 95 -1.89 8.55 2.23
N TRP A 96 -2.56 8.17 1.14
CA TRP A 96 -3.38 9.09 0.36
C TRP A 96 -4.54 9.64 1.18
N ILE A 97 -5.19 8.79 1.98
CA ILE A 97 -6.27 9.19 2.88
C ILE A 97 -5.75 10.19 3.94
N TYR A 98 -4.57 9.96 4.51
CA TYR A 98 -3.96 10.90 5.45
C TYR A 98 -3.74 12.29 4.82
N PHE A 99 -3.21 12.33 3.60
CA PHE A 99 -3.00 13.60 2.89
C PHE A 99 -4.30 14.34 2.60
N ILE A 100 -5.35 13.63 2.22
CA ILE A 100 -6.69 14.21 2.06
C ILE A 100 -7.21 14.71 3.42
N ALA A 101 -7.09 13.91 4.48
CA ALA A 101 -7.55 14.26 5.82
C ALA A 101 -6.88 15.54 6.38
N ASP A 102 -5.61 15.75 6.03
CA ASP A 102 -4.86 16.94 6.42
C ASP A 102 -5.42 18.21 5.75
N ILE A 103 -5.73 18.14 4.46
CA ILE A 103 -6.32 19.26 3.68
C ILE A 103 -7.73 19.60 4.19
N PHE A 104 -8.54 18.59 4.51
CA PHE A 104 -9.91 18.78 5.00
C PHE A 104 -10.00 19.20 6.48
N ALA A 105 -8.88 19.62 7.08
CA ALA A 105 -8.81 20.12 8.46
C ALA A 105 -9.48 19.20 9.50
N ILE A 106 -9.40 17.87 9.27
CA ILE A 106 -9.96 16.89 10.21
C ILE A 106 -9.33 17.11 11.60
N SER A 107 -10.13 16.95 12.67
CA SER A 107 -9.66 17.11 14.04
C SER A 107 -8.35 16.34 14.33
N LYS A 108 -7.52 16.87 15.24
CA LYS A 108 -6.14 16.41 15.47
C LYS A 108 -6.02 14.91 15.77
N MET A 109 -6.94 14.35 16.56
CA MET A 109 -6.88 12.96 17.01
C MET A 109 -7.06 11.93 15.86
N PRO A 110 -8.15 11.97 15.06
CA PRO A 110 -8.29 11.14 13.86
C PRO A 110 -7.13 11.28 12.87
N ARG A 111 -6.59 12.50 12.72
CA ARG A 111 -5.47 12.77 11.81
C ARG A 111 -4.20 12.04 12.25
N LEU A 112 -3.88 12.07 13.55
CA LEU A 112 -2.77 11.30 14.12
C LEU A 112 -2.94 9.79 13.91
N TYR A 113 -4.15 9.28 14.07
CA TYR A 113 -4.43 7.86 13.80
C TYR A 113 -4.15 7.48 12.34
N LEU A 114 -4.62 8.30 11.39
CA LEU A 114 -4.36 8.10 9.96
C LEU A 114 -2.87 8.21 9.63
N MET A 115 -2.14 9.11 10.30
CA MET A 115 -0.69 9.24 10.15
C MET A 115 0.02 7.96 10.57
N ILE A 116 -0.33 7.41 11.73
CA ILE A 116 0.25 6.16 12.25
C ILE A 116 -0.06 4.99 11.30
N LEU A 117 -1.29 4.88 10.79
CA LEU A 117 -1.65 3.86 9.82
C LEU A 117 -0.89 4.00 8.49
N GLY A 118 -0.74 5.23 8.00
CA GLY A 118 0.03 5.52 6.80
C GLY A 118 1.49 5.11 6.97
N LEU A 119 2.12 5.51 8.07
CA LEU A 119 3.50 5.15 8.41
C LEU A 119 3.66 3.64 8.58
N TYR A 120 2.73 2.99 9.30
CA TYR A 120 2.72 1.54 9.45
C TYR A 120 2.66 0.83 8.09
N SER A 121 1.80 1.30 7.19
CA SER A 121 1.66 0.74 5.85
C SER A 121 2.94 0.90 5.03
N VAL A 122 3.53 2.08 5.05
CA VAL A 122 4.80 2.38 4.36
C VAL A 122 5.91 1.46 4.88
N PHE A 123 6.05 1.35 6.20
CA PHE A 123 7.11 0.58 6.83
C PHE A 123 6.94 -0.93 6.65
N TYR A 124 5.75 -1.46 6.96
CA TYR A 124 5.50 -2.91 6.98
C TYR A 124 5.48 -3.53 5.57
N TYR A 125 4.94 -2.81 4.58
CA TYR A 125 4.85 -3.31 3.21
C TYR A 125 6.04 -2.93 2.33
N PHE A 126 7.09 -2.36 2.90
CA PHE A 126 8.32 -2.06 2.18
C PHE A 126 8.90 -3.34 1.53
N PRO A 127 9.18 -3.34 0.21
CA PRO A 127 9.64 -4.52 -0.52
C PRO A 127 11.13 -4.81 -0.26
N SER A 128 11.46 -5.30 0.94
CA SER A 128 12.82 -5.71 1.31
C SER A 128 13.17 -7.10 0.79
N GLU A 129 14.47 -7.38 0.60
CA GLU A 129 14.94 -8.72 0.20
C GLU A 129 14.55 -9.79 1.19
N LYS A 130 14.68 -9.48 2.48
CA LYS A 130 14.34 -10.42 3.56
C LYS A 130 12.85 -10.77 3.50
N ARG A 131 11.98 -9.78 3.28
CA ARG A 131 10.53 -9.98 3.14
C ARG A 131 10.21 -10.85 1.92
N ILE A 132 10.74 -10.50 0.75
CA ILE A 132 10.45 -11.22 -0.50
C ILE A 132 10.97 -12.67 -0.42
N LYS A 133 12.15 -12.90 0.17
CA LYS A 133 12.70 -14.26 0.38
C LYS A 133 11.82 -15.08 1.34
N LEU A 134 11.32 -14.47 2.42
CA LEU A 134 10.38 -15.13 3.33
C LEU A 134 9.07 -15.50 2.64
N GLU A 135 8.48 -14.59 1.86
CA GLU A 135 7.25 -14.85 1.13
C GLU A 135 7.42 -15.92 0.06
N LYS A 136 8.52 -15.90 -0.70
CA LYS A 136 8.86 -17.00 -1.63
C LYS A 136 8.93 -18.36 -0.94
N ARG A 137 9.51 -18.41 0.26
CA ARG A 137 9.62 -19.64 1.07
C ARG A 137 8.25 -20.11 1.57
N ILE A 138 7.42 -19.18 2.06
CA ILE A 138 6.05 -19.48 2.53
C ILE A 138 5.18 -20.02 1.39
N PHE A 139 5.29 -19.44 0.19
CA PHE A 139 4.50 -19.83 -0.96
C PHE A 139 5.12 -20.93 -1.84
N ARG A 140 6.27 -21.49 -1.43
CA ARG A 140 7.01 -22.55 -2.15
C ARG A 140 7.08 -22.29 -3.66
N ILE A 141 7.47 -21.07 -4.03
CA ILE A 141 7.62 -20.73 -5.44
C ILE A 141 8.82 -21.51 -5.96
N ILE A 142 8.57 -22.41 -6.91
CA ILE A 142 9.63 -23.14 -7.61
C ILE A 142 10.36 -22.11 -8.46
N GLU A 143 11.59 -21.80 -8.05
CA GLU A 143 12.52 -20.99 -8.82
C GLU A 143 13.01 -21.88 -9.97
N ASN A 144 12.19 -22.01 -11.02
CA ASN A 144 12.65 -22.64 -12.26
C ASN A 144 13.73 -21.72 -12.84
N GLU A 145 14.98 -22.04 -12.52
CA GLU A 145 16.19 -21.30 -12.85
C GLU A 145 16.68 -21.57 -14.29
N GLN A 146 15.85 -22.12 -15.18
CA GLN A 146 16.28 -22.50 -16.52
C GLN A 146 15.24 -22.09 -17.57
N GLN A 147 15.40 -20.88 -18.13
CA GLN A 147 14.85 -20.59 -19.47
C GLN A 147 15.56 -19.45 -20.21
N ASN A 148 16.82 -19.14 -19.89
CA ASN A 148 17.64 -18.21 -20.71
C ASN A 148 19.12 -18.64 -20.79
N ILE A 149 19.37 -19.95 -20.86
CA ILE A 149 20.64 -20.52 -21.37
C ILE A 149 20.43 -21.08 -22.80
N SER A 150 19.22 -20.94 -23.37
CA SER A 150 18.88 -21.46 -24.70
C SER A 150 18.40 -20.37 -25.63
N ASP A 151 19.16 -19.29 -25.75
CA ASP A 151 19.21 -18.48 -26.97
C ASP A 151 20.64 -17.93 -27.05
N ASN A 152 21.52 -18.84 -27.46
CA ASN A 152 22.79 -18.52 -28.13
C ASN A 152 22.54 -17.59 -29.32
#